data_AF-A0A2I2FZZ5-F1
#
_entry.id   AF-A0A2I2FZZ5-F1
#
_cell.length_a   1.000
_cell.length_b   1.000
_cell.length_c   1.000
_cell.angle_alpha   90.00
_cell.angle_beta   90.00
_cell.angle_gamma   90.00
#
_symmetry.space_group_name_H-M   'P 1'
#
loop_
_entity.id
_entity.type
_entity.pdbx_description
1 polymer ?
#
loop_
_entity_poly.entity_id
_entity_poly.type
_entity_poly.pdbx_seq_one_letter_code
_entity_poly.pdbx_strand_id
1 'polypeptide(L)'
;MAADRDLRTAVENVILALQGLPGWQSRRIAVVGGVCVKHHVHPEPRETNDLDLMIESPIDTSEVKSALVAASPHQFEMAADVFLFKVGTRRIQVDIMSQLFIFPWNQHEDTFDEHRFPPQAISINMVQINRLPFLSLQDMVAIKAYSCGTRMTIAKNVRDANDCWELAMRLPQGVIWDIWHLETFANGIFYLSEYSKHHYRNVDAWAIVLQLPIVLS
;
A
#
# COMPACT_ATOMS: atom_id res chain seq x y z
N MET A 1 -18.05 10.93 3.07
CA MET A 1 -19.16 10.21 3.74
C MET A 1 -19.64 8.97 2.97
N ALA A 2 -20.29 9.09 1.80
CA ALA A 2 -20.68 7.90 1.01
C ALA A 2 -19.45 7.18 0.45
N ALA A 3 -18.49 7.93 -0.10
CA ALA A 3 -17.31 7.34 -0.69
C ALA A 3 -16.43 6.55 0.30
N ASP A 4 -16.28 7.06 1.53
CA ASP A 4 -15.53 6.40 2.60
C ASP A 4 -16.21 5.11 3.08
N ARG A 5 -17.54 5.15 3.15
CA ARG A 5 -18.35 3.98 3.48
C ARG A 5 -18.20 2.91 2.42
N ASP A 6 -18.21 3.28 1.14
CA ASP A 6 -18.04 2.33 0.04
C ASP A 6 -16.64 1.71 0.04
N LEU A 7 -15.59 2.51 0.30
CA LEU A 7 -14.22 2.00 0.41
C LEU A 7 -14.07 1.04 1.59
N ARG A 8 -14.65 1.38 2.75
CA ARG A 8 -14.66 0.49 3.90
C ARG A 8 -15.41 -0.81 3.57
N THR A 9 -16.57 -0.70 2.93
CA THR A 9 -17.36 -1.86 2.46
C THR A 9 -16.54 -2.73 1.50
N ALA A 10 -15.79 -2.12 0.58
CA ALA A 10 -14.92 -2.84 -0.34
C ALA A 10 -13.83 -3.62 0.41
N VAL A 11 -13.14 -2.99 1.37
CA VAL A 11 -12.10 -3.67 2.16
C VAL A 11 -12.69 -4.87 2.90
N GLU A 12 -13.82 -4.67 3.59
CA GLU A 12 -14.48 -5.73 4.35
C GLU A 12 -14.90 -6.90 3.46
N ASN A 13 -15.51 -6.63 2.30
CA ASN A 13 -15.98 -7.69 1.40
C ASN A 13 -14.85 -8.41 0.67
N VAL A 14 -13.79 -7.71 0.27
CA VAL A 14 -12.61 -8.36 -0.34
C VAL A 14 -11.96 -9.31 0.67
N ILE A 15 -11.79 -8.89 1.93
CA ILE A 15 -11.22 -9.73 2.98
C ILE A 15 -12.13 -10.93 3.28
N LEU A 16 -13.45 -10.73 3.41
CA LEU A 16 -14.41 -11.83 3.60
C LEU A 16 -14.36 -12.84 2.45
N ALA A 17 -14.27 -12.36 1.21
CA ALA A 17 -14.17 -13.21 0.04
C ALA A 17 -12.86 -14.02 0.04
N LEU A 18 -11.73 -13.40 0.41
CA LEU A 18 -10.44 -14.08 0.57
C LEU A 18 -10.46 -15.12 1.70
N GLN A 19 -11.15 -14.85 2.81
CA GLN A 19 -11.34 -15.82 3.89
C GLN A 19 -12.10 -17.08 3.42
N GLY A 20 -13.06 -16.89 2.51
CA GLY A 20 -13.80 -17.98 1.89
C GLY A 20 -13.05 -18.72 0.78
N LEU A 21 -11.92 -18.19 0.28
CA LEU A 21 -11.24 -18.71 -0.91
C LEU A 21 -10.19 -19.78 -0.56
N PRO A 22 -10.40 -21.06 -0.92
CA PRO A 22 -9.47 -22.14 -0.58
C PRO A 22 -8.03 -21.87 -1.04
N GLY A 23 -7.06 -22.08 -0.15
CA GLY A 23 -5.63 -21.91 -0.43
C GLY A 23 -5.08 -20.52 -0.13
N TRP A 24 -5.95 -19.55 0.18
CA TRP A 24 -5.55 -18.16 0.47
C TRP A 24 -5.64 -17.80 1.95
N GLN A 25 -6.33 -18.60 2.77
CA GLN A 25 -6.65 -18.27 4.16
C GLN A 25 -5.45 -18.07 5.08
N SER A 26 -4.34 -18.78 4.84
CA SER A 26 -3.12 -18.69 5.64
C SER A 26 -2.17 -17.59 5.18
N ARG A 27 -2.42 -16.97 4.01
CA ARG A 27 -1.59 -15.88 3.51
C ARG A 27 -1.83 -14.65 4.35
N ARG A 28 -0.78 -13.88 4.59
CA ARG A 28 -0.89 -12.62 5.32
C ARG A 28 -1.39 -11.49 4.42
N ILE A 29 -2.14 -10.55 4.99
CA ILE A 29 -2.74 -9.41 4.28
C ILE A 29 -2.63 -8.12 5.11
N ALA A 30 -2.47 -6.99 4.44
CA ALA A 30 -2.64 -5.67 5.04
C ALA A 30 -3.29 -4.67 4.08
N VAL A 31 -3.97 -3.67 4.65
CA VAL A 31 -4.46 -2.50 3.93
C VAL A 31 -3.33 -1.49 3.81
N VAL A 32 -3.10 -1.02 2.58
CA VAL A 32 -2.01 -0.11 2.22
C VAL A 32 -2.54 1.07 1.40
N GLY A 33 -1.63 1.84 0.79
CA GLY A 33 -1.99 2.88 -0.17
C GLY A 33 -2.88 3.99 0.40
N GLY A 34 -3.76 4.55 -0.44
CA GLY A 34 -4.51 5.76 -0.08
C GLY A 34 -5.49 5.58 1.07
N VAL A 35 -6.11 4.40 1.20
CA VAL A 35 -7.03 4.08 2.30
C VAL A 35 -6.28 4.00 3.63
N CYS A 36 -5.07 3.41 3.63
CA CYS A 36 -4.21 3.36 4.81
C CYS A 36 -3.68 4.74 5.20
N VAL A 37 -3.28 5.58 4.24
CA VAL A 37 -2.93 6.98 4.52
C VAL A 37 -4.10 7.67 5.22
N LYS A 38 -5.31 7.60 4.65
CA LYS A 38 -6.52 8.23 5.21
C LYS A 38 -6.82 7.77 6.63
N HIS A 39 -6.59 6.49 6.94
CA HIS A 39 -6.76 5.95 8.29
C HIS A 39 -5.86 6.66 9.30
N HIS A 40 -4.59 6.89 8.94
CA HIS A 40 -3.59 7.51 9.81
C HIS A 40 -3.66 9.03 9.85
N VAL A 41 -4.03 9.68 8.74
CA VAL A 41 -4.09 11.15 8.64
C VAL A 41 -5.47 11.72 8.97
N HIS A 42 -6.37 10.95 9.57
CA HIS A 42 -7.64 11.47 10.05
C HIS A 42 -7.41 12.45 11.23
N PRO A 43 -8.09 13.61 11.31
CA PRO A 43 -9.27 14.03 10.53
C PRO A 43 -9.02 14.81 9.23
N GLU A 44 -7.77 14.96 8.78
CA GLU A 44 -7.41 15.79 7.64
C GLU A 44 -8.00 15.27 6.32
N PRO A 45 -8.39 16.17 5.39
CA PRO A 45 -9.04 15.78 4.15
C PRO A 45 -8.05 15.08 3.20
N ARG A 46 -8.10 13.75 3.16
CA ARG A 46 -7.45 12.92 2.13
C ARG A 46 -8.48 12.07 1.41
N GLU A 47 -8.60 12.28 0.10
CA GLU A 47 -9.54 11.55 -0.77
C GLU A 47 -8.82 10.47 -1.57
N THR A 48 -9.37 9.26 -1.61
CA THR A 48 -8.89 8.15 -2.45
C THR A 48 -10.09 7.48 -3.10
N ASN A 49 -9.90 6.84 -4.26
CA ASN A 49 -11.01 6.25 -5.02
C ASN A 49 -10.84 4.75 -5.29
N ASP A 50 -9.68 4.23 -4.89
CA ASP A 50 -9.17 2.89 -5.04
C ASP A 50 -8.86 2.29 -3.66
N LEU A 51 -8.80 0.97 -3.63
CA LEU A 51 -8.41 0.16 -2.48
C LEU A 51 -7.12 -0.56 -2.83
N ASP A 52 -6.06 -0.31 -2.09
CA ASP A 52 -4.81 -1.05 -2.21
C ASP A 52 -4.68 -2.07 -1.07
N LEU A 53 -4.37 -3.32 -1.42
CA LEU A 53 -4.11 -4.41 -0.47
C LEU A 53 -2.76 -5.04 -0.75
N MET A 54 -1.98 -5.25 0.30
CA MET A 54 -0.81 -6.11 0.27
C MET A 54 -1.23 -7.53 0.62
N ILE A 55 -0.78 -8.52 -0.14
CA ILE A 55 -0.96 -9.94 0.19
C ILE A 55 0.36 -10.70 0.09
N GLU A 56 0.55 -11.68 0.95
CA GLU A 56 1.62 -12.66 0.84
C GLU A 56 1.37 -13.61 -0.34
N SER A 57 2.07 -13.36 -1.44
CA SER A 57 1.93 -14.07 -2.71
C SER A 57 3.24 -13.99 -3.50
N PRO A 58 3.49 -14.91 -4.45
CA PRO A 58 4.38 -14.61 -5.57
C PRO A 58 4.05 -13.26 -6.22
N ILE A 59 4.98 -12.70 -6.99
CA ILE A 59 4.84 -11.35 -7.59
C ILE A 59 3.51 -11.21 -8.35
N ASP A 60 3.10 -12.24 -9.08
CA ASP A 60 1.82 -12.25 -9.79
C ASP A 60 0.64 -12.52 -8.83
N THR A 61 -0.38 -11.66 -8.91
CA THR A 61 -1.64 -11.72 -8.15
C THR A 61 -2.85 -11.94 -9.06
N SER A 62 -2.64 -12.25 -10.34
CA SER A 62 -3.70 -12.50 -11.32
C SER A 62 -4.57 -13.70 -10.92
N GLU A 63 -3.99 -14.73 -10.31
CA GLU A 63 -4.68 -15.93 -9.86
C GLU A 63 -5.74 -15.61 -8.80
N VAL A 64 -5.39 -14.87 -7.75
CA VAL A 64 -6.35 -14.52 -6.68
C VAL A 64 -7.47 -13.63 -7.21
N LYS A 65 -7.15 -12.67 -8.08
CA LYS A 65 -8.16 -11.79 -8.71
C LYS A 65 -9.14 -12.61 -9.55
N SER A 66 -8.64 -13.51 -10.37
CA SER A 66 -9.46 -14.40 -11.20
C SER A 66 -10.32 -15.33 -10.36
N ALA A 67 -9.77 -15.87 -9.28
CA ALA A 67 -10.48 -16.76 -8.36
C ALA A 67 -11.61 -16.02 -7.60
N LEU A 68 -11.39 -14.78 -7.18
CA LEU A 68 -12.44 -13.93 -6.58
C LEU A 68 -13.57 -13.62 -7.57
N VAL A 69 -13.24 -13.30 -8.84
CA VAL A 69 -14.26 -13.10 -9.88
C VAL A 69 -15.06 -14.37 -10.14
N ALA A 70 -14.39 -15.53 -10.22
CA ALA A 70 -15.07 -16.81 -10.44
C ALA A 70 -15.98 -17.17 -9.25
N ALA A 71 -15.53 -16.93 -8.02
CA ALA A 71 -16.28 -17.25 -6.81
C ALA A 71 -17.46 -16.30 -6.56
N SER A 72 -17.37 -15.04 -6.96
CA SER A 72 -18.39 -14.02 -6.70
C SER A 72 -18.52 -12.99 -7.83
N PRO A 73 -18.97 -13.40 -9.03
CA PRO A 73 -19.05 -12.51 -10.21
C PRO A 73 -20.07 -11.37 -10.07
N HIS A 74 -20.97 -11.46 -9.09
CA HIS A 74 -21.90 -10.41 -8.74
C HIS A 74 -21.26 -9.30 -7.89
N GLN A 75 -20.15 -9.59 -7.18
CA GLN A 75 -19.40 -8.63 -6.38
C GLN A 75 -18.13 -8.14 -7.08
N PHE A 76 -17.49 -8.99 -7.86
CA PHE A 76 -16.21 -8.70 -8.50
C PHE A 76 -16.29 -8.78 -10.03
N GLU A 77 -15.47 -7.98 -10.71
CA GLU A 77 -15.25 -8.11 -12.15
C GLU A 77 -13.82 -7.75 -12.53
N MET A 78 -13.34 -8.36 -13.62
CA MET A 78 -12.15 -7.89 -14.33
C MET A 78 -12.60 -7.01 -15.50
N ALA A 79 -12.08 -5.80 -15.59
CA ALA A 79 -12.23 -4.91 -16.74
C ALA A 79 -10.84 -4.68 -17.34
N ALA A 80 -10.52 -5.44 -18.40
CA ALA A 80 -9.15 -5.61 -18.88
C ALA A 80 -8.22 -6.10 -17.74
N ASP A 81 -7.20 -5.32 -17.38
CA ASP A 81 -6.24 -5.59 -16.30
C ASP A 81 -6.68 -5.03 -14.93
N VAL A 82 -7.84 -4.36 -14.87
CA VAL A 82 -8.35 -3.73 -13.64
C VAL A 82 -9.29 -4.66 -12.90
N PHE A 83 -8.98 -4.97 -11.64
CA PHE A 83 -9.86 -5.71 -10.74
C PHE A 83 -10.79 -4.75 -9.99
N LEU A 84 -12.10 -4.98 -10.08
CA LEU A 84 -13.13 -4.07 -9.60
C LEU A 84 -14.05 -4.75 -8.57
N PHE A 85 -14.37 -4.02 -7.50
CA PHE A 85 -15.44 -4.35 -6.56
C PHE A 85 -16.69 -3.52 -6.86
N LYS A 86 -17.86 -4.18 -6.83
CA LYS A 86 -19.17 -3.59 -7.14
C LYS A 86 -19.92 -3.25 -5.84
N VAL A 87 -20.30 -1.99 -5.69
CA VAL A 87 -21.12 -1.51 -4.58
C VAL A 87 -22.20 -0.57 -5.10
N GLY A 88 -23.45 -1.06 -5.12
CA GLY A 88 -24.55 -0.37 -5.80
C GLY A 88 -24.23 -0.15 -7.29
N THR A 89 -24.22 1.10 -7.73
CA THR A 89 -23.86 1.49 -9.10
C THR A 89 -22.38 1.83 -9.27
N ARG A 90 -21.62 1.87 -8.16
CA ARG A 90 -20.20 2.25 -8.16
C ARG A 90 -19.31 1.03 -8.36
N ARG A 91 -18.20 1.26 -9.06
CA ARG A 91 -17.08 0.33 -9.22
C ARG A 91 -15.87 0.93 -8.53
N ILE A 92 -15.27 0.18 -7.62
CA ILE A 92 -14.05 0.56 -6.90
C ILE A 92 -12.92 -0.29 -7.44
N GLN A 93 -11.83 0.33 -7.87
CA GLN A 93 -10.62 -0.39 -8.21
C GLN A 93 -10.00 -1.00 -6.96
N VAL A 94 -9.67 -2.27 -7.03
CA VAL A 94 -9.00 -3.02 -5.95
C VAL A 94 -7.67 -3.52 -6.46
N ASP A 95 -6.60 -2.91 -6.01
CA ASP A 95 -5.23 -3.31 -6.32
C ASP A 95 -4.73 -4.27 -5.24
N ILE A 96 -4.87 -5.57 -5.50
CA ILE A 96 -4.19 -6.62 -4.73
C ILE A 96 -2.77 -6.73 -5.29
N MET A 97 -1.77 -6.51 -4.43
CA MET A 97 -0.35 -6.48 -4.76
C MET A 97 0.41 -7.45 -3.87
N SER A 98 1.39 -8.15 -4.45
CA SER A 98 2.34 -8.97 -3.69
C SER A 98 3.16 -8.08 -2.75
N GLN A 99 3.47 -8.58 -1.57
CA GLN A 99 4.47 -8.01 -0.66
C GLN A 99 5.81 -7.75 -1.37
N LEU A 100 6.18 -8.58 -2.36
CA LEU A 100 7.43 -8.42 -3.11
C LEU A 100 7.42 -7.16 -3.97
N PHE A 101 6.24 -6.72 -4.40
CA PHE A 101 6.09 -5.48 -5.16
C PHE A 101 6.12 -4.24 -4.25
N ILE A 102 5.46 -4.31 -3.08
CA ILE A 102 5.36 -3.19 -2.15
C ILE A 102 6.68 -2.93 -1.41
N PHE A 103 7.41 -4.00 -1.11
CA PHE A 103 8.63 -3.94 -0.34
C PHE A 103 9.83 -4.25 -1.23
N PRO A 104 10.52 -3.21 -1.75
CA PRO A 104 11.54 -3.37 -2.77
C PRO A 104 12.73 -4.22 -2.32
N TRP A 105 13.02 -4.30 -1.01
CA TRP A 105 14.10 -5.15 -0.49
C TRP A 105 13.79 -6.66 -0.61
N ASN A 106 12.51 -7.04 -0.66
CA ASN A 106 12.11 -8.43 -0.84
C ASN A 106 12.33 -8.95 -2.27
N GLN A 107 12.73 -8.08 -3.22
CA GLN A 107 12.95 -8.47 -4.62
C GLN A 107 14.36 -9.03 -4.88
N HIS A 108 15.31 -8.78 -3.98
CA HIS A 108 16.74 -9.01 -4.22
C HIS A 108 17.33 -10.22 -3.51
N GLU A 109 16.60 -10.84 -2.59
CA GLU A 109 17.08 -12.00 -1.84
C GLU A 109 16.37 -13.27 -2.34
N ASP A 110 17.16 -14.29 -2.72
CA ASP A 110 16.72 -15.69 -2.89
C ASP A 110 16.16 -16.30 -1.58
N THR A 111 16.14 -15.51 -0.50
CA THR A 111 15.59 -15.86 0.81
C THR A 111 14.46 -14.90 1.15
N PHE A 112 13.23 -15.39 1.07
CA PHE A 112 12.10 -14.74 1.71
C PHE A 112 12.35 -14.71 3.22
N ASP A 113 12.71 -13.54 3.76
CA ASP A 113 12.89 -13.36 5.20
C ASP A 113 11.52 -13.14 5.86
N GLU A 114 10.97 -14.21 6.43
CA GLU A 114 9.68 -14.17 7.13
C GLU A 114 9.66 -13.17 8.30
N HIS A 115 10.84 -12.84 8.86
CA HIS A 115 11.00 -11.88 9.95
C HIS A 115 10.90 -10.43 9.48
N ARG A 116 10.91 -10.16 8.16
CA ARG A 116 10.76 -8.82 7.58
C ARG A 116 9.33 -8.50 7.13
N PHE A 117 8.35 -9.30 7.52
CA PHE A 117 6.95 -8.97 7.27
C PHE A 117 6.42 -8.03 8.37
N PRO A 118 5.71 -6.95 8.01
CA PRO A 118 5.16 -6.05 9.01
C PRO A 118 4.22 -6.78 9.98
N PRO A 119 4.31 -6.54 11.30
CA PRO A 119 3.48 -7.21 12.29
C PRO A 119 1.97 -7.04 12.08
N GLN A 120 1.55 -5.93 11.45
CA GLN A 120 0.16 -5.61 11.16
C GLN A 120 -0.42 -6.45 10.02
N ALA A 121 0.46 -7.05 9.22
CA ALA A 121 0.06 -7.88 8.11
C ALA A 121 -0.14 -9.31 8.61
N ILE A 122 -1.40 -9.65 8.86
CA ILE A 122 -1.83 -10.86 9.57
C ILE A 122 -2.47 -11.86 8.62
N SER A 123 -2.53 -13.13 9.02
CA SER A 123 -3.18 -14.18 8.25
C SER A 123 -4.63 -13.81 7.92
N ILE A 124 -5.06 -14.02 6.68
CA ILE A 124 -6.39 -13.67 6.17
C ILE A 124 -7.50 -14.24 7.05
N ASN A 125 -7.39 -15.50 7.48
CA ASN A 125 -8.37 -16.13 8.36
C ASN A 125 -8.45 -15.54 9.78
N MET A 126 -7.43 -14.79 10.22
CA MET A 126 -7.39 -14.14 11.52
C MET A 126 -7.90 -12.71 11.49
N VAL A 127 -8.15 -12.14 10.30
CA VAL A 127 -8.63 -10.77 10.17
C VAL A 127 -10.03 -10.66 10.78
N GLN A 128 -10.17 -9.72 11.72
CA GLN A 128 -11.46 -9.32 12.25
C GLN A 128 -11.99 -8.15 11.43
N ILE A 129 -13.17 -8.27 10.83
CA ILE A 129 -13.72 -7.27 9.90
C ILE A 129 -13.97 -5.91 10.57
N ASN A 130 -14.23 -5.89 11.88
CA ASN A 130 -14.33 -4.66 12.68
C ASN A 130 -12.97 -4.03 13.01
N ARG A 131 -11.85 -4.72 12.74
CA ARG A 131 -10.49 -4.27 12.97
C ARG A 131 -9.60 -4.65 11.78
N LEU A 132 -9.70 -3.84 10.73
CA LEU A 132 -8.97 -4.06 9.47
C LEU A 132 -7.44 -3.95 9.69
N PRO A 133 -6.63 -4.77 8.99
CA PRO A 133 -5.19 -4.86 9.19
C PRO A 133 -4.46 -3.75 8.43
N PHE A 134 -4.57 -2.49 8.89
CA PHE A 134 -3.80 -1.38 8.32
C PHE A 134 -2.31 -1.52 8.64
N LEU A 135 -1.44 -1.30 7.66
CA LEU A 135 0.00 -1.18 7.93
C LEU A 135 0.30 -0.07 8.94
N SER A 136 1.44 -0.19 9.62
CA SER A 136 1.81 0.80 10.62
C SER A 136 2.07 2.16 9.99
N LEU A 137 1.96 3.22 10.80
CA LEU A 137 2.29 4.58 10.38
C LEU A 137 3.73 4.65 9.85
N GLN A 138 4.65 3.97 10.55
CA GLN A 138 6.07 3.93 10.23
C GLN A 138 6.33 3.24 8.88
N ASP A 139 5.68 2.09 8.65
CA ASP A 139 5.82 1.35 7.39
C ASP A 139 5.33 2.19 6.21
N MET A 140 4.19 2.87 6.41
CA MET A 140 3.60 3.72 5.38
C MET A 140 4.48 4.92 5.04
N VAL A 141 5.21 5.51 6.00
CA VAL A 141 6.20 6.56 5.70
C VAL A 141 7.30 6.03 4.78
N ALA A 142 7.88 4.87 5.09
CA ALA A 142 8.90 4.26 4.25
C ALA A 142 8.39 3.93 2.84
N ILE A 143 7.22 3.27 2.73
CA ILE A 143 6.60 2.95 1.44
C ILE A 143 6.35 4.22 0.61
N LYS A 144 5.86 5.30 1.23
CA LYS A 144 5.56 6.56 0.53
C LYS A 144 6.81 7.31 0.11
N ALA A 145 7.85 7.33 0.94
CA ALA A 145 9.15 7.88 0.58
C ALA A 145 9.79 7.15 -0.61
N TYR A 146 9.66 5.82 -0.68
CA TYR A 146 10.10 5.08 -1.86
C TYR A 146 9.23 5.37 -3.08
N SER A 147 7.90 5.35 -2.90
CA SER A 147 6.95 5.55 -4.00
C SER A 147 7.12 6.91 -4.68
N CYS A 148 7.41 7.98 -3.94
CA CYS A 148 7.55 9.32 -4.54
C CYS A 148 8.77 9.47 -5.49
N GLY A 149 9.69 8.51 -5.49
CA GLY A 149 10.81 8.45 -6.44
C GLY A 149 10.57 7.50 -7.63
N THR A 150 9.53 6.66 -7.59
CA THR A 150 9.37 5.51 -8.50
C THR A 150 8.08 5.50 -9.30
N ARG A 151 7.14 6.44 -9.08
CA ARG A 151 5.94 6.50 -9.94
C ARG A 151 6.26 7.07 -11.31
N MET A 152 5.52 6.56 -12.30
CA MET A 152 5.60 7.00 -13.70
C MET A 152 5.17 8.46 -13.92
N THR A 153 4.40 9.06 -13.00
CA THR A 153 3.84 10.41 -13.19
C THR A 153 4.19 11.34 -12.03
N ILE A 154 4.49 12.61 -12.37
CA ILE A 154 4.82 13.67 -11.40
C ILE A 154 3.69 13.85 -10.38
N ALA A 155 2.45 13.86 -10.84
CA ALA A 155 1.29 14.04 -9.95
C ALA A 155 1.20 12.94 -8.88
N LYS A 156 1.55 11.69 -9.23
CA LYS A 156 1.60 10.59 -8.25
C LYS A 156 2.82 10.72 -7.33
N ASN A 157 3.99 11.12 -7.85
CA ASN A 157 5.18 11.36 -7.03
C ASN A 157 4.96 12.47 -5.99
N VAL A 158 4.40 13.62 -6.40
CA VAL A 158 4.06 14.72 -5.48
C VAL A 158 3.02 14.28 -4.44
N ARG A 159 2.01 13.49 -4.85
CA ARG A 159 1.03 12.95 -3.91
C ARG A 159 1.67 12.02 -2.89
N ASP A 160 2.53 11.11 -3.32
CA ASP A 160 3.23 10.18 -2.41
C ASP A 160 4.19 10.93 -1.48
N ALA A 161 4.83 12.01 -1.92
CA ALA A 161 5.64 12.88 -1.08
C ALA A 161 4.83 13.63 -0.01
N ASN A 162 3.68 14.20 -0.39
CA ASN A 162 2.77 14.84 0.56
C ASN A 162 2.19 13.82 1.56
N ASP A 163 1.78 12.65 1.09
CA ASP A 163 1.32 11.55 1.96
C ASP A 163 2.45 11.16 2.94
N CYS A 164 3.70 11.05 2.47
CA CYS A 164 4.87 10.77 3.30
C CYS A 164 5.06 11.82 4.40
N TRP A 165 4.99 13.10 4.03
CA TRP A 165 5.11 14.23 4.97
C TRP A 165 4.04 14.19 6.07
N GLU A 166 2.79 14.08 5.67
CA GLU A 166 1.65 14.04 6.59
C GLU A 166 1.77 12.87 7.56
N LEU A 167 2.13 11.69 7.06
CA LEU A 167 2.34 10.52 7.92
C LEU A 167 3.51 10.74 8.89
N ALA A 168 4.64 11.26 8.42
CA ALA A 168 5.82 11.47 9.24
C ALA A 168 5.60 12.51 10.35
N MET A 169 4.78 13.54 10.11
CA MET A 169 4.38 14.52 11.12
C MET A 169 3.57 13.92 12.28
N ARG A 170 3.05 12.70 12.13
CA ARG A 170 2.28 11.97 13.15
C ARG A 170 3.11 10.94 13.90
N LEU A 171 4.35 10.69 13.49
CA LEU A 171 5.23 9.78 14.20
C LEU A 171 5.63 10.36 15.56
N PRO A 172 5.77 9.52 16.60
CA PRO A 172 6.31 9.98 17.87
C PRO A 172 7.77 10.43 17.71
N GLN A 173 8.25 11.25 18.64
CA GLN A 173 9.68 11.58 18.69
C GLN A 173 10.50 10.33 19.03
N GLY A 174 11.68 10.18 18.41
CA GLY A 174 12.61 9.09 18.70
C GLY A 174 12.18 7.73 18.13
N VAL A 175 11.40 7.69 17.05
CA VAL A 175 11.12 6.45 16.32
C VAL A 175 12.41 5.73 15.95
N ILE A 176 12.47 4.44 16.25
CA ILE A 176 13.55 3.56 15.85
C ILE A 176 13.17 2.95 14.50
N TRP A 177 14.03 3.15 13.51
CA TRP A 177 13.85 2.62 12.16
C TRP A 177 14.52 1.27 12.02
N ASP A 178 13.75 0.25 11.66
CA ASP A 178 14.34 -1.03 11.25
C ASP A 178 15.17 -0.86 9.98
N ILE A 179 16.13 -1.77 9.77
CA ILE A 179 17.04 -1.76 8.63
C ILE A 179 16.29 -1.63 7.30
N TRP A 180 15.19 -2.35 7.13
CA TRP A 180 14.41 -2.30 5.89
C TRP A 180 13.84 -0.92 5.60
N HIS A 181 13.44 -0.16 6.62
CA HIS A 181 12.95 1.20 6.43
C HIS A 181 14.06 2.10 5.90
N LEU A 182 15.26 1.99 6.49
CA LEU A 182 16.44 2.74 6.08
C LEU A 182 16.84 2.41 4.63
N GLU A 183 16.83 1.13 4.25
CA GLU A 183 17.06 0.67 2.88
C GLU A 183 16.00 1.22 1.92
N THR A 184 14.73 1.23 2.34
CA THR A 184 13.62 1.77 1.54
C THR A 184 13.79 3.27 1.30
N PHE A 185 14.22 4.03 2.31
CA PHE A 185 14.56 5.43 2.15
C PHE A 185 15.73 5.63 1.19
N ALA A 186 16.82 4.88 1.37
CA ALA A 186 18.02 4.96 0.53
C ALA A 186 17.70 4.65 -0.95
N ASN A 187 16.90 3.61 -1.21
CA ASN A 187 16.46 3.26 -2.54
C ASN A 187 15.57 4.35 -3.17
N GLY A 188 14.65 4.94 -2.38
CA GLY A 188 13.85 6.08 -2.83
C GLY A 188 14.71 7.27 -3.28
N ILE A 189 15.77 7.59 -2.52
CA ILE A 189 16.75 8.63 -2.87
C ILE A 189 17.50 8.26 -4.15
N PHE A 190 17.99 7.03 -4.24
CA PHE A 190 18.76 6.55 -5.39
C PHE A 190 17.94 6.66 -6.69
N TYR A 191 16.72 6.08 -6.72
CA TYR A 191 15.86 6.13 -7.90
C TYR A 191 15.54 7.56 -8.30
N LEU A 192 15.33 8.46 -7.34
CA LEU A 192 15.15 9.87 -7.65
C LEU A 192 16.38 10.48 -8.33
N SER A 193 17.58 10.19 -7.83
CA SER A 193 18.82 10.72 -8.39
C SER A 193 19.01 10.25 -9.84
N GLU A 194 18.65 9.00 -10.15
CA GLU A 194 18.72 8.45 -11.50
C GLU A 194 17.61 9.00 -12.40
N TYR A 195 16.36 9.09 -11.92
CA TYR A 195 15.25 9.65 -12.68
C TYR A 195 15.40 11.15 -12.94
N SER A 196 15.90 11.93 -11.98
CA SER A 196 16.12 13.38 -12.11
C SER A 196 17.21 13.72 -13.12
N LYS A 197 18.26 12.89 -13.23
CA LYS A 197 19.31 13.02 -14.27
C LYS A 197 18.76 12.87 -15.68
N HIS A 198 17.69 12.09 -15.86
CA HIS A 198 17.10 11.86 -17.17
C HIS A 198 15.88 12.74 -17.44
N HIS A 199 15.17 13.14 -16.39
CA HIS A 199 13.90 13.85 -16.46
C HIS A 199 13.86 14.86 -15.31
N TYR A 200 14.08 16.16 -15.58
CA TYR A 200 14.03 17.33 -14.65
C TYR A 200 12.66 17.52 -13.93
N ARG A 201 12.02 16.45 -13.44
CA ARG A 201 10.57 16.36 -13.25
C ARG A 201 10.14 15.99 -11.82
N ASN A 202 11.07 15.80 -10.89
CA ASN A 202 10.78 15.22 -9.57
C ASN A 202 11.42 15.94 -8.35
N VAL A 203 12.02 17.12 -8.55
CA VAL A 203 12.75 17.85 -7.49
C VAL A 203 11.82 18.28 -6.35
N ASP A 204 10.58 18.67 -6.67
CA ASP A 204 9.61 19.18 -5.68
C ASP A 204 9.14 18.12 -4.67
N ALA A 205 9.03 16.85 -5.11
CA ALA A 205 8.59 15.75 -4.27
C ALA A 205 9.59 15.43 -3.15
N TRP A 206 10.90 15.47 -3.43
CA TRP A 206 11.91 15.24 -2.40
C TRP A 206 12.29 16.49 -1.62
N ALA A 207 12.05 17.70 -2.12
CA ALA A 207 12.16 18.88 -1.27
C ALA A 207 11.27 18.75 -0.01
N ILE A 208 10.14 18.07 -0.15
CA ILE A 208 9.24 17.72 0.96
C ILE A 208 9.87 16.62 1.83
N VAL A 209 10.32 15.51 1.24
CA VAL A 209 10.84 14.35 2.01
C VAL A 209 12.20 14.65 2.69
N LEU A 210 13.08 15.46 2.09
CA LEU A 210 14.36 15.87 2.69
C LEU A 210 14.20 16.79 3.89
N GLN A 211 13.05 17.46 4.02
CA GLN A 211 12.72 18.25 5.19
C GLN A 211 12.23 17.38 6.36
N LEU A 212 12.06 16.07 6.15
CA LEU A 212 11.61 15.18 7.22
C LEU A 212 12.66 15.10 8.34
N PRO A 213 12.23 15.13 9.60
CA PRO A 213 13.12 14.96 10.76
C PRO A 213 13.90 13.63 10.78
N ILE A 214 13.55 12.71 9.88
CA ILE A 214 14.00 11.31 9.81
C ILE A 214 15.25 11.16 8.92
N VAL A 215 15.46 12.04 7.94
CA VAL A 215 16.56 11.94 6.97
C VAL A 215 17.84 12.63 7.48
N LEU A 216 17.72 13.46 8.53
CA LEU A 216 18.79 14.33 9.04
C LEU A 216 19.37 13.90 10.40
N SER A 217 18.93 12.78 10.95
CA SER A 217 19.40 12.20 12.23
C SER A 217 20.23 10.95 11.99
#